data_AF-A0A8C6RMX9-F1
#
_entry.id   AF-A0A8C6RMX9-F1
#
_cell.length_a   1.000
_cell.length_b   1.000
_cell.length_c   1.000
_cell.angle_alpha   90.00
_cell.angle_beta   90.00
_cell.angle_gamma   90.00
#
_symmetry.space_group_name_H-M   'P 1'
#
loop_
_entity.id
_entity.type
_entity.pdbx_description
1 polymer ?
#
loop_
_entity_poly.entity_id
_entity_poly.type
_entity_poly.pdbx_seq_one_letter_code
_entity_poly.pdbx_strand_id
1 'polypeptide(L)'
;MATDDSIIVLDDDDEDEAAAQPGPSHPASSPPSPGPETPGPSEPHGVGGTGNSGGKKCYKLENEKLFEEFLELCKTQTSDHPEVVPFLYKQQQRAQSLFLASAEFCNILSRVLSRARNRPAKLYVYINELL
;
A
#
# COMPACT_ATOMS: atom_id res chain seq x y z
N MET A 1 -23.60 23.95 25.63
CA MET A 1 -23.33 22.73 24.84
C MET A 1 -22.31 23.13 23.80
N ALA A 2 -21.15 22.46 23.79
CA ALA A 2 -20.09 22.70 22.83
C ALA A 2 -20.45 22.01 21.51
N THR A 3 -20.36 22.74 20.40
CA THR A 3 -20.33 22.18 19.05
C THR A 3 -19.07 22.68 18.38
N ASP A 4 -18.02 21.89 18.56
CA ASP A 4 -17.03 21.43 17.59
C ASP A 4 -17.07 22.11 16.20
N ASP A 5 -16.00 22.86 15.94
CA ASP A 5 -15.15 22.83 14.74
C ASP A 5 -15.80 22.59 13.38
N SER A 6 -16.23 23.67 12.73
CA SER A 6 -16.42 23.69 11.28
C SER A 6 -15.21 24.35 10.63
N ILE A 7 -14.15 23.57 10.41
CA ILE A 7 -12.97 23.99 9.64
C ILE A 7 -13.11 23.43 8.22
N ILE A 8 -13.37 24.30 7.26
CA ILE A 8 -13.29 23.97 5.83
C ILE A 8 -12.24 24.90 5.23
N VAL A 9 -11.03 24.39 5.05
CA VAL A 9 -9.99 25.03 4.26
C VAL A 9 -9.84 24.20 2.99
N LEU A 10 -10.26 24.76 1.86
CA LEU A 10 -9.94 24.26 0.53
C LEU A 10 -8.66 24.97 0.10
N ASP A 11 -7.52 24.32 0.24
CA ASP A 11 -6.35 24.62 -0.59
C ASP A 11 -6.49 23.75 -1.83
N ASP A 12 -7.05 24.33 -2.88
CA ASP A 12 -7.03 23.82 -4.25
C ASP A 12 -6.15 24.79 -5.02
N ASP A 13 -4.85 24.51 -5.03
CA ASP A 13 -3.90 25.19 -5.92
C ASP A 13 -2.72 24.26 -6.23
N ASP A 14 -2.04 24.59 -7.34
CA ASP A 14 -0.93 23.91 -8.02
C ASP A 14 -1.37 22.98 -9.16
N GLU A 15 -1.69 23.51 -10.34
CA GLU A 15 -0.79 24.05 -11.39
C GLU A 15 -0.23 22.98 -12.36
N ASP A 16 -0.41 23.34 -13.63
CA ASP A 16 0.04 22.81 -14.92
C ASP A 16 1.26 21.85 -14.95
N GLU A 17 1.13 20.73 -15.67
CA GLU A 17 2.25 20.15 -16.41
C GLU A 17 1.78 19.70 -17.79
N ALA A 18 2.02 20.59 -18.75
CA ALA A 18 2.00 20.32 -20.16
C ALA A 18 3.07 19.28 -20.54
N ALA A 19 2.66 18.14 -21.09
CA ALA A 19 3.52 17.36 -21.99
C ALA A 19 2.69 16.70 -23.09
N ALA A 20 2.71 17.35 -24.25
CA ALA A 20 2.16 16.90 -25.51
C ALA A 20 2.62 15.47 -25.86
N GLN A 21 1.66 14.57 -26.12
CA GLN A 21 1.93 13.34 -26.86
C GLN A 21 1.67 13.57 -28.35
N PRO A 22 2.69 13.54 -29.23
CA PRO A 22 2.45 13.33 -30.64
C PRO A 22 2.31 11.82 -30.90
N GLY A 23 1.25 11.43 -31.62
CA GLY A 23 1.31 10.20 -32.44
C GLY A 23 2.38 10.36 -33.55
N PRO A 24 2.72 9.33 -34.37
CA PRO A 24 1.72 8.51 -35.08
C PRO A 24 2.18 7.08 -35.55
N SER A 25 1.24 6.36 -36.20
CA SER A 25 1.37 5.43 -37.35
C SER A 25 2.31 4.20 -37.38
N HIS A 26 1.71 3.01 -37.62
CA HIS A 26 2.31 1.84 -38.31
C HIS A 26 2.40 2.07 -39.85
N PRO A 27 3.00 1.22 -40.74
CA PRO A 27 3.95 0.08 -40.65
C PRO A 27 5.16 0.10 -41.66
N ALA A 28 6.05 -0.91 -41.52
CA ALA A 28 7.03 -1.55 -42.45
C ALA A 28 7.49 -0.93 -43.80
N SER A 29 8.82 -0.90 -44.01
CA SER A 29 9.54 -1.23 -45.28
C SER A 29 11.06 -1.38 -45.05
N SER A 30 11.68 -2.41 -45.64
CA SER A 30 13.12 -2.79 -45.57
C SER A 30 13.95 -2.13 -46.73
N PRO A 31 15.22 -2.54 -47.02
CA PRO A 31 16.58 -2.29 -46.44
C PRO A 31 17.51 -1.53 -47.48
N PRO A 32 18.88 -1.59 -47.60
CA PRO A 32 20.00 -2.16 -46.79
C PRO A 32 21.34 -1.31 -46.63
N SER A 33 22.19 -1.71 -45.66
CA SER A 33 23.71 -1.66 -45.58
C SER A 33 24.51 -0.31 -45.56
N PRO A 34 25.86 -0.30 -45.35
CA PRO A 34 26.62 -0.47 -44.10
C PRO A 34 27.58 0.72 -43.78
N GLY A 35 28.00 0.92 -42.52
CA GLY A 35 29.00 1.93 -42.16
C GLY A 35 29.59 1.73 -40.75
N PRO A 36 30.92 1.81 -40.53
CA PRO A 36 31.55 1.48 -39.24
C PRO A 36 32.21 2.71 -38.61
N GLU A 37 31.59 3.43 -37.66
CA GLU A 37 32.29 4.53 -36.96
C GLU A 37 31.93 4.64 -35.47
N THR A 38 32.95 4.48 -34.64
CA THR A 38 33.02 4.76 -33.20
C THR A 38 32.77 6.22 -32.86
N PRO A 39 32.14 6.53 -31.71
CA PRO A 39 32.83 7.36 -30.70
C PRO A 39 32.47 6.94 -29.25
N GLY A 40 33.42 6.69 -28.35
CA GLY A 40 34.09 7.72 -27.53
C GLY A 40 34.41 7.15 -26.13
N PRO A 41 35.34 7.76 -25.37
CA PRO A 41 35.98 7.15 -24.21
C PRO A 41 35.10 7.19 -22.96
N SER A 42 35.17 6.08 -22.22
CA SER A 42 34.58 5.87 -20.90
C SER A 42 35.07 6.89 -19.87
N GLU A 43 34.17 7.72 -19.35
CA GLU A 43 34.38 8.36 -18.05
C GLU A 43 33.88 7.41 -16.94
N PRO A 44 34.70 7.07 -15.93
CA PRO A 44 34.22 6.39 -14.75
C PRO A 44 33.55 7.44 -13.85
N HIS A 45 32.29 7.75 -14.15
CA HIS A 45 31.49 8.58 -13.27
C HIS A 45 31.27 7.83 -11.96
N GLY A 46 31.90 8.38 -10.92
CA GLY A 46 31.34 8.44 -9.59
C GLY A 46 31.23 7.10 -8.89
N VAL A 47 32.28 6.80 -8.13
CA VAL A 47 32.10 6.38 -6.73
C VAL A 47 30.96 7.19 -6.12
N GLY A 48 29.81 6.55 -6.06
CA GLY A 48 28.56 7.12 -5.56
C GLY A 48 27.54 6.01 -5.29
N GLY A 49 28.01 4.77 -5.14
CA GLY A 49 27.24 3.71 -4.51
C GLY A 49 27.15 3.98 -3.02
N THR A 50 26.49 5.07 -2.63
CA THR A 50 25.87 5.12 -1.31
C THR A 50 24.81 4.04 -1.38
N GLY A 51 25.17 2.85 -0.89
CA GLY A 51 24.25 1.76 -0.66
C GLY A 51 23.21 2.23 0.33
N ASN A 52 22.22 3.00 -0.13
CA ASN A 52 20.93 3.01 0.50
C ASN A 52 20.37 1.63 0.17
N SER A 53 20.69 0.65 1.02
CA SER A 53 19.94 -0.60 1.04
C SER A 53 18.49 -0.16 0.96
N GLY A 54 17.75 -0.62 -0.06
CA GLY A 54 16.32 -0.39 -0.18
C GLY A 54 15.64 -1.01 1.03
N GLY A 55 15.69 -0.28 2.15
CA GLY A 55 15.26 -0.70 3.46
C GLY A 55 13.76 -0.82 3.37
N LYS A 56 13.30 -2.06 3.22
CA LYS A 56 11.87 -2.39 3.23
C LYS A 56 11.26 -1.64 4.41
N LYS A 57 10.32 -0.73 4.14
CA LYS A 57 9.56 -0.04 5.19
C LYS A 57 9.02 -1.09 6.16
N CYS A 58 9.33 -0.93 7.45
CA CYS A 58 8.82 -1.81 8.50
C CYS A 58 7.45 -1.30 8.92
N TYR A 59 6.39 -2.08 8.70
CA TYR A 59 5.01 -1.70 8.97
C TYR A 59 4.52 -2.18 10.34
N LYS A 60 5.41 -2.69 11.20
CA LYS A 60 5.02 -3.34 12.47
C LYS A 60 4.07 -2.48 13.32
N LEU A 61 4.43 -1.23 13.60
CA LEU A 61 3.62 -0.34 14.45
C LEU A 61 2.27 0.01 13.81
N GLU A 62 2.26 0.27 12.49
CA GLU A 62 1.03 0.56 11.76
C GLU A 62 0.11 -0.66 11.74
N ASN A 63 0.68 -1.85 11.54
CA ASN A 63 -0.06 -3.11 11.55
C ASN A 63 -0.63 -3.44 12.92
N GLU A 64 0.10 -3.17 14.01
CA GLU A 64 -0.40 -3.31 15.38
C GLU A 64 -1.61 -2.40 15.61
N LYS A 65 -1.50 -1.12 15.22
CA LYS A 65 -2.60 -0.15 15.31
C LYS A 65 -3.82 -0.57 14.50
N LEU A 66 -3.64 -0.92 13.22
CA LEU A 66 -4.73 -1.37 12.35
C LEU A 66 -5.37 -2.66 12.87
N PHE A 67 -4.59 -3.56 13.45
CA PHE A 67 -5.12 -4.79 14.04
C PHE A 67 -5.95 -4.51 15.30
N GLU A 68 -5.50 -3.62 16.18
CA GLU A 68 -6.28 -3.18 17.34
C GLU A 68 -7.61 -2.54 16.93
N GLU A 69 -7.57 -1.65 15.93
CA GLU A 69 -8.78 -1.01 15.37
C GLU A 69 -9.75 -2.06 14.79
N PHE A 70 -9.23 -3.09 14.13
CA PHE A 70 -10.05 -4.20 13.63
C PHE A 70 -10.64 -5.04 14.77
N LEU A 71 -9.89 -5.28 15.84
CA LEU A 71 -10.39 -6.00 17.02
C LEU A 71 -11.49 -5.21 17.72
N GLU A 72 -11.37 -3.90 17.85
CA GLU A 72 -12.43 -3.06 18.41
C GLU A 72 -13.71 -3.12 17.59
N LEU A 73 -13.59 -3.07 16.26
CA LEU A 73 -14.73 -3.28 15.36
C LEU A 73 -15.35 -4.67 15.55
N CYS A 74 -14.53 -5.71 15.71
CA CYS A 74 -15.04 -7.05 15.98
C CYS A 74 -15.78 -7.11 17.33
N LYS A 75 -15.25 -6.50 18.40
CA LYS A 75 -15.91 -6.48 19.71
C LYS A 75 -17.32 -5.91 19.67
N THR A 76 -17.53 -4.84 18.90
CA THR A 76 -18.86 -4.20 18.80
C THR A 76 -19.81 -4.97 17.90
N GLN A 77 -19.29 -5.58 16.84
CA GLN A 77 -20.10 -6.23 15.80
C GLN A 77 -20.33 -7.74 16.01
N THR A 78 -19.51 -8.39 16.83
CA THR A 78 -19.65 -9.83 17.19
C THR A 78 -20.00 -10.00 18.66
N SER A 79 -20.86 -9.14 19.22
CA SER A 79 -21.32 -9.22 20.61
C SER A 79 -22.00 -10.55 20.94
N ASP A 80 -22.64 -11.18 19.95
CA ASP A 80 -23.23 -12.52 20.07
C ASP A 80 -22.18 -13.64 20.20
N HIS A 81 -20.94 -13.40 19.76
CA HIS A 81 -19.84 -14.36 19.72
C HIS A 81 -18.54 -13.75 20.28
N PRO A 82 -18.43 -13.55 21.61
CA PRO A 82 -17.27 -12.93 22.24
C PRO A 82 -15.98 -13.76 22.09
N GLU A 83 -16.06 -15.04 21.72
CA GLU A 83 -14.93 -15.93 21.45
C GLU A 83 -14.10 -15.51 20.24
N VAL A 84 -14.66 -14.72 19.33
CA VAL A 84 -14.02 -14.30 18.08
C VAL A 84 -12.79 -13.44 18.33
N VAL A 85 -12.87 -12.49 19.26
CA VAL A 85 -11.79 -11.53 19.55
C VAL A 85 -10.55 -12.23 20.16
N PRO A 86 -10.69 -13.07 21.20
CA PRO A 86 -9.58 -13.90 21.69
C PRO A 86 -9.01 -14.85 20.64
N PHE A 87 -9.86 -15.37 19.75
CA PHE A 87 -9.41 -16.25 18.67
C PHE A 87 -8.55 -15.51 17.65
N LEU A 88 -8.96 -14.31 17.21
CA LEU A 88 -8.17 -13.45 16.32
C LEU A 88 -6.81 -13.10 16.93
N TYR A 89 -6.78 -12.76 18.22
CA TYR A 89 -5.53 -12.47 18.92
C TYR A 89 -4.59 -13.68 18.93
N LYS A 90 -5.11 -14.88 19.24
CA LYS A 90 -4.32 -16.12 19.18
C LYS A 90 -3.81 -16.40 17.77
N GLN A 91 -4.59 -16.13 16.73
CA GLN A 91 -4.15 -16.33 15.35
C GLN A 91 -3.00 -15.38 15.00
N GLN A 92 -3.11 -14.09 15.35
CA GLN A 92 -2.04 -13.12 15.14
C GLN A 92 -0.75 -13.55 15.85
N GLN A 93 -0.82 -14.01 17.09
CA GLN A 93 0.36 -14.49 17.85
C GLN A 93 1.03 -15.72 17.21
N ARG A 94 0.27 -16.52 16.44
CA ARG A 94 0.80 -17.68 15.70
C ARG A 94 1.33 -17.31 14.32
N ALA A 95 1.01 -16.12 13.81
CA ALA A 95 1.48 -15.65 12.52
C ALA A 95 2.98 -15.33 12.56
N GLN A 96 3.64 -15.44 11.41
CA GLN A 96 5.06 -15.16 11.31
C GLN A 96 5.34 -13.68 11.56
N SER A 97 6.32 -13.37 12.41
CA SER A 97 6.66 -11.98 12.77
C SER A 97 7.07 -11.13 11.56
N LEU A 98 7.69 -11.74 10.54
CA LEU A 98 8.02 -11.06 9.27
C LEU A 98 6.77 -10.64 8.49
N PHE A 99 5.73 -11.47 8.49
CA PHE A 99 4.45 -11.15 7.87
C PHE A 99 3.74 -10.04 8.65
N LEU A 100 3.72 -10.11 9.98
CA LEU A 100 3.14 -9.06 10.83
C LEU A 100 3.81 -7.70 10.70
N ALA A 101 5.08 -7.64 10.29
CA ALA A 101 5.81 -6.40 10.02
C ALA A 101 5.79 -5.97 8.54
N SER A 102 5.09 -6.72 7.68
CA SER A 102 5.10 -6.52 6.22
C SER A 102 4.08 -5.50 5.74
N ALA A 103 4.34 -4.93 4.56
CA ALA A 103 3.37 -4.11 3.83
C ALA A 103 2.15 -4.92 3.38
N GLU A 104 2.30 -6.22 3.15
CA GLU A 104 1.21 -7.11 2.73
C GLU A 104 0.14 -7.17 3.81
N PHE A 105 0.55 -7.36 5.07
CA PHE A 105 -0.38 -7.36 6.19
C PHE A 105 -1.05 -5.99 6.39
N CYS A 106 -0.31 -4.89 6.22
CA CYS A 106 -0.87 -3.53 6.22
C CYS A 106 -1.99 -3.36 5.20
N ASN A 107 -1.74 -3.81 3.96
CA ASN A 107 -2.70 -3.72 2.87
C ASN A 107 -3.94 -4.59 3.13
N ILE A 108 -3.74 -5.80 3.66
CA ILE A 108 -4.82 -6.70 4.04
C ILE A 108 -5.69 -6.04 5.12
N LEU A 109 -5.09 -5.58 6.22
CA LEU A 109 -5.79 -4.93 7.34
C LEU A 109 -6.58 -3.71 6.88
N SER A 110 -5.95 -2.82 6.12
CA SER A 110 -6.59 -1.60 5.59
C SER A 110 -7.81 -1.96 4.73
N ARG A 111 -7.69 -2.99 3.89
CA ARG A 111 -8.76 -3.47 3.02
C ARG A 111 -9.90 -4.09 3.82
N VAL A 112 -9.61 -4.97 4.78
CA VAL A 112 -10.66 -5.65 5.56
C VAL A 112 -11.37 -4.67 6.50
N LEU A 113 -10.66 -3.71 7.10
CA LEU A 113 -11.23 -2.65 7.91
C LEU A 113 -12.22 -1.79 7.11
N SER A 114 -11.80 -1.31 5.93
CA SER A 114 -12.65 -0.50 5.06
C SER A 114 -13.91 -1.28 4.62
N ARG A 115 -13.76 -2.56 4.28
CA ARG A 115 -14.89 -3.42 3.90
C ARG A 115 -15.81 -3.71 5.08
N ALA A 116 -15.28 -4.00 6.26
CA ALA A 116 -16.04 -4.31 7.45
C ALA A 116 -16.89 -3.11 7.91
N ARG A 117 -16.34 -1.90 7.83
CA ARG A 117 -17.07 -0.64 8.09
C ARG A 117 -18.22 -0.41 7.13
N ASN A 118 -17.98 -0.62 5.83
CA ASN A 118 -18.99 -0.39 4.80
C ASN A 118 -20.04 -1.51 4.73
N ARG A 119 -19.68 -2.74 5.12
CA ARG A 119 -20.53 -3.94 4.98
C ARG A 119 -20.42 -4.84 6.23
N PRO A 120 -20.94 -4.40 7.38
CA PRO A 120 -20.83 -5.15 8.63
C PRO A 120 -21.46 -6.55 8.58
N ALA A 121 -22.50 -6.75 7.76
CA ALA A 121 -23.15 -8.05 7.58
C ALA A 121 -22.20 -9.15 7.04
N LYS A 122 -21.06 -8.78 6.46
CA LYS A 122 -20.04 -9.71 5.96
C LYS A 122 -18.80 -9.79 6.84
N LEU A 123 -18.86 -9.29 8.07
CA LEU A 123 -17.70 -9.25 8.97
C LEU A 123 -17.01 -10.61 9.13
N TYR A 124 -17.77 -11.69 9.33
CA TYR A 124 -17.21 -13.04 9.45
C TYR A 124 -16.47 -13.51 8.19
N VAL A 125 -16.85 -13.04 7.01
CA VAL A 125 -16.12 -13.31 5.76
C VAL A 125 -14.77 -12.60 5.80
N TYR A 126 -14.74 -11.35 6.25
CA TYR A 126 -13.50 -10.56 6.34
C TYR A 126 -12.57 -11.04 7.46
N ILE A 127 -13.14 -11.55 8.55
CA ILE A 127 -12.40 -12.24 9.61
C ILE A 127 -11.72 -13.48 9.01
N ASN A 128 -12.45 -14.31 8.26
CA ASN A 128 -11.87 -15.49 7.61
C ASN A 128 -10.82 -15.16 6.54
N GLU A 129 -10.91 -14.01 5.85
CA GLU A 129 -9.88 -13.54 4.93
C GLU A 129 -8.56 -13.16 5.63
N LEU A 130 -8.61 -12.87 6.93
CA LEU A 130 -7.46 -12.40 7.72
C LEU A 130 -6.69 -13.55 8.40
N LEU A 131 -7.32 -14.72 8.58
CA LEU A 131 -6.81 -15.88 9.34
C LEU A 131 -5.90 -16.80 8.52
#